data_AF-A0A7X3FF64-F1
#
_entry.id   AF-A0A7X3FF64-F1
#
_cell.length_a   1.000
_cell.length_b   1.000
_cell.length_c   1.000
_cell.angle_alpha   90.00
_cell.angle_beta   90.00
_cell.angle_gamma   90.00
#
_symmetry.space_group_name_H-M   'P 1'
#
loop_
_entity.id
_entity.type
_entity.pdbx_description
1 polymer ?
#
loop_
_entity_poly.entity_id
_entity_poly.type
_entity_poly.pdbx_seq_one_letter_code
_entity_poly.pdbx_strand_id
1 'polypeptide(L)'
;MNKEKIMVCVYYGPHGERLIRRGGELAKLLKCPLYVLSVIPVKDNELDQEQEKFMAAWQTICEEYDAMFIAKTNEDRKNSDIIAETAMSHHITQLIIGQSGQTRWQEITQGSFVNELLNRIHETDLHIVAVQRMAHHVTETHERGRQVTVITDGHDYWISNGEPEGEAVVAEGLFFKELNTDFDTGLLKIKTNNDFKYLKVSQGNVLDFIRATENDYDSKR
;
A
#
# COMPACT_ATOMS: atom_id res chain seq x y z
N MET A 1 -25.93 -19.65 -17.80
CA MET A 1 -25.11 -18.43 -17.65
C MET A 1 -24.52 -18.48 -16.25
N ASN A 2 -23.21 -18.36 -16.09
CA ASN A 2 -22.60 -18.46 -14.75
C ASN A 2 -23.08 -17.28 -13.89
N LYS A 3 -23.56 -17.56 -12.67
CA LYS A 3 -24.06 -16.52 -11.75
C LYS A 3 -22.95 -15.86 -10.94
N GLU A 4 -21.73 -16.40 -11.04
CA GLU A 4 -20.57 -15.88 -10.34
C GLU A 4 -20.29 -14.43 -10.72
N LYS A 5 -19.83 -13.66 -9.74
CA LYS A 5 -19.30 -12.30 -9.90
C LYS A 5 -18.20 -12.11 -8.88
N ILE A 6 -17.02 -11.75 -9.35
CA ILE A 6 -15.84 -11.56 -8.51
C ILE A 6 -15.64 -10.08 -8.27
N MET A 7 -15.41 -9.69 -7.01
CA MET A 7 -14.88 -8.38 -6.66
C MET A 7 -13.51 -8.51 -6.03
N VAL A 8 -12.56 -7.70 -6.46
CA VAL A 8 -11.24 -7.55 -5.85
C VAL A 8 -11.22 -6.23 -5.09
N CYS A 9 -10.89 -6.26 -3.80
CA CYS A 9 -10.60 -5.04 -3.05
C CYS A 9 -9.12 -4.72 -3.14
N VAL A 10 -8.82 -3.52 -3.61
CA VAL A 10 -7.47 -2.96 -3.65
C VAL A 10 -7.37 -1.76 -2.73
N TYR A 11 -6.17 -1.55 -2.20
CA TYR A 11 -5.80 -0.42 -1.38
C TYR A 11 -4.49 0.15 -1.93
N TYR A 12 -4.21 1.43 -1.67
CA TYR A 12 -3.00 2.08 -2.20
C TYR A 12 -1.73 1.29 -1.81
N GLY A 13 -0.78 1.24 -2.73
CA GLY A 13 0.45 0.48 -2.58
C GLY A 13 0.66 -0.61 -3.65
N PRO A 14 1.84 -1.25 -3.64
CA PRO A 14 2.35 -2.05 -4.76
C PRO A 14 1.63 -3.39 -4.97
N HIS A 15 0.64 -3.71 -4.16
CA HIS A 15 -0.02 -5.02 -4.17
C HIS A 15 -1.32 -5.06 -4.97
N GLY A 16 -1.90 -3.90 -5.30
CA GLY A 16 -3.17 -3.82 -6.02
C GLY A 16 -3.14 -4.53 -7.37
N GLU A 17 -2.07 -4.33 -8.15
CA GLU A 17 -1.91 -5.00 -9.46
C GLU A 17 -2.00 -6.52 -9.35
N ARG A 18 -1.26 -7.12 -8.41
CA ARG A 18 -1.22 -8.58 -8.25
C ARG A 18 -2.60 -9.13 -7.86
N LEU A 19 -3.34 -8.42 -7.02
CA LEU A 19 -4.70 -8.80 -6.64
C LEU A 19 -5.65 -8.73 -7.83
N ILE A 20 -5.59 -7.66 -8.63
CA ILE A 20 -6.42 -7.49 -9.81
C ILE A 20 -6.11 -8.59 -10.83
N ARG A 21 -4.83 -8.85 -11.13
CA ARG A 21 -4.44 -9.94 -12.04
C ARG A 21 -4.94 -11.30 -11.54
N ARG A 22 -4.82 -11.57 -10.24
CA ARG A 22 -5.30 -12.83 -9.65
C ARG A 22 -6.82 -12.97 -9.78
N GLY A 23 -7.58 -11.90 -9.51
CA GLY A 23 -9.02 -11.89 -9.68
C GLY A 23 -9.43 -12.01 -11.14
N GLY A 24 -8.69 -11.39 -12.05
CA GLY A 24 -8.89 -11.47 -13.49
C GLY A 24 -8.66 -12.85 -14.08
N GLU A 25 -7.61 -13.54 -13.66
CA GLU A 25 -7.39 -14.95 -14.01
C GLU A 25 -8.57 -15.83 -13.55
N LEU A 26 -9.02 -15.65 -12.31
CA LEU A 26 -10.13 -16.41 -11.75
C LEU A 26 -11.45 -16.10 -12.49
N ALA A 27 -11.70 -14.82 -12.79
CA ALA A 27 -12.86 -14.38 -13.55
C ALA A 27 -12.88 -14.95 -14.97
N LYS A 28 -11.73 -15.00 -15.65
CA LYS A 28 -11.56 -15.64 -16.96
C LYS A 28 -11.86 -17.14 -16.90
N LEU A 29 -11.33 -17.84 -15.89
CA LEU A 29 -11.57 -19.27 -15.70
C LEU A 29 -13.05 -19.58 -15.44
N LEU A 30 -13.72 -18.78 -14.60
CA LEU A 30 -15.13 -18.92 -14.29
C LEU A 30 -16.06 -18.32 -15.36
N LYS A 31 -15.52 -17.57 -16.33
CA LYS A 31 -16.28 -16.83 -17.35
C LYS A 31 -17.32 -15.92 -16.70
N CYS A 32 -16.89 -15.12 -15.74
CA CYS A 32 -17.75 -14.23 -14.97
C CYS A 32 -17.25 -12.78 -14.96
N PRO A 33 -18.12 -11.81 -14.65
CA PRO A 33 -17.71 -10.41 -14.50
C PRO A 33 -16.71 -10.22 -13.37
N LEU A 34 -15.82 -9.24 -13.56
CA LEU A 34 -14.87 -8.77 -12.56
C LEU A 34 -15.18 -7.32 -12.16
N TYR A 35 -15.14 -7.06 -10.86
CA TYR A 35 -15.22 -5.74 -10.27
C TYR A 35 -13.94 -5.48 -9.47
N VAL A 36 -13.47 -4.24 -9.50
CA VAL A 36 -12.31 -3.81 -8.70
C VAL A 36 -12.75 -2.62 -7.86
N LEU A 37 -12.70 -2.77 -6.54
CA LEU A 37 -13.09 -1.72 -5.59
C LEU A 37 -11.86 -1.13 -4.92
N SER A 38 -11.70 0.18 -5.02
CA SER A 38 -10.78 0.98 -4.21
C SER A 38 -11.58 1.84 -3.22
N VAL A 39 -11.24 1.77 -1.93
CA VAL A 39 -11.82 2.64 -0.88
C VAL A 39 -10.78 3.68 -0.48
N ILE A 40 -11.05 4.93 -0.82
CA ILE A 40 -10.16 6.08 -0.66
C ILE A 40 -10.47 6.77 0.69
N PRO A 41 -9.49 6.92 1.59
CA PRO A 41 -9.70 7.67 2.83
C PRO A 41 -9.92 9.16 2.54
N VAL A 42 -10.89 9.78 3.21
CA VAL A 42 -11.20 11.23 3.05
C VAL A 42 -10.15 12.13 3.73
N LYS A 43 -9.26 11.56 4.55
CA LYS A 43 -8.22 12.32 5.25
C LYS A 43 -6.98 12.51 4.37
N ASP A 44 -6.62 13.78 4.26
CA ASP A 44 -5.37 14.40 3.80
C ASP A 44 -5.23 14.61 2.28
N ASN A 45 -5.47 15.88 1.92
CA ASN A 45 -5.21 16.58 0.65
C ASN A 45 -3.75 16.50 0.14
N GLU A 46 -2.88 15.67 0.70
CA GLU A 46 -1.43 15.72 0.47
C GLU A 46 -0.83 14.42 -0.11
N LEU A 47 -1.67 13.47 -0.55
CA LEU A 47 -1.24 12.19 -1.15
C LEU A 47 -1.72 11.97 -2.60
N ASP A 48 -2.24 13.02 -3.24
CA ASP A 48 -3.01 12.92 -4.49
C ASP A 48 -2.21 12.28 -5.64
N GLN A 49 -0.96 12.71 -5.88
CA GLN A 49 -0.20 12.28 -7.06
C GLN A 49 0.23 10.81 -7.06
N GLU A 50 0.56 10.23 -5.90
CA GLU A 50 0.97 8.82 -5.84
C GLU A 50 -0.25 7.90 -5.92
N GLN A 51 -1.36 8.30 -5.28
CA GLN A 51 -2.63 7.59 -5.36
C GLN A 51 -3.17 7.62 -6.80
N GLU A 52 -3.13 8.77 -7.47
CA GLU A 52 -3.48 8.92 -8.88
C GLU A 52 -2.68 7.97 -9.78
N LYS A 53 -1.36 7.84 -9.55
CA LYS A 53 -0.51 6.90 -10.30
C LYS A 53 -0.95 5.44 -10.12
N PHE A 54 -1.23 5.02 -8.87
CA PHE A 54 -1.72 3.67 -8.62
C PHE A 54 -3.10 3.44 -9.24
N MET A 55 -4.01 4.40 -9.12
CA MET A 55 -5.34 4.32 -9.73
C MET A 55 -5.28 4.21 -11.24
N ALA A 56 -4.45 5.02 -11.90
CA ALA A 56 -4.22 4.95 -13.34
C ALA A 56 -3.68 3.58 -13.75
N ALA A 57 -2.67 3.06 -13.04
CA ALA A 57 -2.13 1.72 -13.30
C ALA A 57 -3.19 0.62 -13.14
N TRP A 58 -4.03 0.69 -12.10
CA TRP A 58 -5.09 -0.27 -11.88
C TRP A 58 -6.19 -0.19 -12.93
N GLN A 59 -6.56 1.00 -13.38
CA GLN A 59 -7.52 1.18 -14.48
C GLN A 59 -7.03 0.52 -15.76
N THR A 60 -5.76 0.68 -16.13
CA THR A 60 -5.17 -0.02 -17.27
C THR A 60 -5.28 -1.54 -17.13
N ILE A 61 -5.00 -2.10 -15.95
CA ILE A 61 -5.15 -3.55 -15.74
C ILE A 61 -6.63 -3.96 -15.76
N CYS A 62 -7.54 -3.12 -15.28
CA CYS A 62 -8.98 -3.40 -15.36
C CYS A 62 -9.44 -3.50 -16.81
N GLU A 63 -8.97 -2.63 -17.70
CA GLU A 63 -9.25 -2.71 -19.14
C GLU A 63 -8.78 -4.03 -19.75
N GLU A 64 -7.61 -4.56 -19.37
CA GLU A 64 -7.10 -5.88 -19.83
C GLU A 64 -8.03 -7.06 -19.47
N TYR A 65 -8.85 -6.92 -18.43
CA TYR A 65 -9.76 -7.95 -17.92
C TYR A 65 -11.24 -7.63 -18.15
N ASP A 66 -11.56 -6.54 -18.85
CA ASP A 66 -12.94 -6.03 -18.99
C ASP A 66 -13.62 -5.86 -17.61
N ALA A 67 -12.87 -5.33 -16.65
CA ALA A 67 -13.29 -5.20 -15.27
C ALA A 67 -13.88 -3.82 -14.98
N MET A 68 -14.93 -3.78 -14.16
CA MET A 68 -15.51 -2.52 -13.69
C MET A 68 -14.72 -1.99 -12.49
N PHE A 69 -14.02 -0.88 -12.69
CA PHE A 69 -13.34 -0.17 -11.60
C PHE A 69 -14.31 0.75 -10.85
N ILE A 70 -14.33 0.63 -9.52
CA ILE A 70 -15.20 1.37 -8.60
C ILE A 70 -14.30 2.05 -7.57
N ALA A 71 -14.33 3.38 -7.53
CA ALA A 71 -13.69 4.16 -6.48
C ALA A 71 -14.77 4.72 -5.54
N LYS A 72 -14.61 4.51 -4.24
CA LYS A 72 -15.49 5.08 -3.20
C LYS A 72 -14.66 5.79 -2.15
N THR A 73 -15.12 6.94 -1.69
CA THR A 73 -14.58 7.63 -0.51
C THR A 73 -15.09 6.95 0.76
N ASN A 74 -14.29 6.93 1.82
CA ASN A 74 -14.70 6.31 3.07
C ASN A 74 -15.55 7.21 3.97
N GLU A 75 -15.53 8.53 3.83
CA GLU A 75 -16.40 9.50 4.53
C GLU A 75 -16.62 9.17 6.02
N ASP A 76 -15.54 8.84 6.74
CA ASP A 76 -15.54 8.39 8.15
C ASP A 76 -16.31 7.08 8.45
N ARG A 77 -16.80 6.40 7.42
CA ARG A 77 -17.39 5.06 7.47
C ARG A 77 -16.30 4.00 7.49
N LYS A 78 -16.61 2.85 8.10
CA LYS A 78 -15.72 1.69 8.09
C LYS A 78 -15.59 1.13 6.67
N ASN A 79 -14.37 0.81 6.24
CA ASN A 79 -14.12 0.17 4.95
C ASN A 79 -14.91 -1.14 4.77
N SER A 80 -15.10 -1.92 5.85
CA SER A 80 -15.91 -3.15 5.84
C SER A 80 -17.34 -2.92 5.33
N ASP A 81 -17.92 -1.76 5.66
CA ASP A 81 -19.32 -1.44 5.40
C ASP A 81 -19.49 -1.06 3.93
N ILE A 82 -18.56 -0.24 3.43
CA ILE A 82 -18.49 0.16 2.03
C ILE A 82 -18.25 -1.05 1.13
N ILE A 83 -17.34 -1.95 1.53
CA ILE A 83 -17.06 -3.18 0.79
C ILE A 83 -18.30 -4.06 0.76
N ALA A 84 -18.93 -4.33 1.90
CA ALA A 84 -20.11 -5.17 1.98
C ALA A 84 -21.29 -4.59 1.18
N GLU A 85 -21.55 -3.28 1.29
CA GLU A 85 -22.59 -2.59 0.52
C GLU A 85 -22.34 -2.69 -0.99
N THR A 86 -21.10 -2.45 -1.41
CA THR A 86 -20.73 -2.57 -2.83
C THR A 86 -20.90 -4.01 -3.31
N ALA A 87 -20.48 -4.99 -2.51
CA ALA A 87 -20.67 -6.41 -2.81
C ALA A 87 -22.16 -6.74 -2.99
N MET A 88 -23.02 -6.27 -2.08
CA MET A 88 -24.46 -6.47 -2.17
C MET A 88 -25.09 -5.78 -3.39
N SER A 89 -24.76 -4.51 -3.64
CA SER A 89 -25.31 -3.75 -4.78
C SER A 89 -24.95 -4.36 -6.13
N HIS A 90 -23.80 -5.01 -6.25
CA HIS A 90 -23.38 -5.67 -7.49
C HIS A 90 -23.66 -7.18 -7.52
N HIS A 91 -24.25 -7.74 -6.46
CA HIS A 91 -24.49 -9.18 -6.30
C HIS A 91 -23.22 -10.02 -6.42
N ILE A 92 -22.16 -9.60 -5.73
CA ILE A 92 -20.87 -10.28 -5.71
C ILE A 92 -20.99 -11.60 -4.97
N THR A 93 -20.53 -12.67 -5.61
CA THR A 93 -20.52 -14.03 -5.05
C THR A 93 -19.16 -14.40 -4.46
N GLN A 94 -18.09 -13.76 -4.93
CA GLN A 94 -16.73 -13.99 -4.44
C GLN A 94 -15.97 -12.68 -4.25
N LEU A 95 -15.39 -12.51 -3.07
CA LEU A 95 -14.60 -11.35 -2.67
C LEU A 95 -13.14 -11.75 -2.52
N ILE A 96 -12.24 -11.00 -3.17
CA ILE A 96 -10.80 -11.20 -3.10
C ILE A 96 -10.16 -10.03 -2.34
N ILE A 97 -9.38 -10.34 -1.31
CA ILE A 97 -8.63 -9.35 -0.52
C ILE A 97 -7.16 -9.76 -0.37
N GLY A 98 -6.26 -8.78 -0.19
CA GLY A 98 -4.86 -9.03 0.10
C GLY A 98 -4.56 -9.32 1.57
N GLN A 99 -3.60 -10.22 1.82
CA GLN A 99 -3.01 -10.50 3.13
C GLN A 99 -2.03 -9.41 3.65
N SER A 100 -1.88 -8.24 3.01
CA SER A 100 -0.92 -7.20 3.43
C SER A 100 -1.63 -6.09 4.17
N GLY A 101 -1.22 -5.85 5.42
CA GLY A 101 -1.66 -4.71 6.22
C GLY A 101 -1.79 -4.98 7.71
N GLN A 102 -1.37 -6.15 8.19
CA GLN A 102 -1.62 -6.58 9.55
C GLN A 102 -0.35 -7.11 10.21
N THR A 103 0.47 -6.20 10.70
CA THR A 103 1.05 -6.39 12.04
C THR A 103 -0.08 -6.59 13.10
N ARG A 104 -1.31 -6.13 12.81
CA ARG A 104 -2.52 -6.22 13.65
C ARG A 104 -3.38 -7.51 13.57
N TRP A 105 -3.17 -8.47 12.65
CA TRP A 105 -3.92 -9.76 12.63
C TRP A 105 -3.26 -10.74 13.61
N GLN A 106 -1.98 -10.50 13.90
CA GLN A 106 -1.09 -11.40 14.64
C GLN A 106 -1.01 -11.09 16.15
N GLU A 107 -1.54 -9.97 16.64
CA GLU A 107 -1.70 -9.71 18.08
C GLU A 107 -3.03 -10.29 18.58
N ILE A 108 -3.09 -11.63 18.62
CA ILE A 108 -3.66 -12.44 19.71
C ILE A 108 -4.91 -11.81 20.40
N THR A 109 -6.11 -12.14 19.88
CA THR A 109 -7.46 -12.09 20.50
C THR A 109 -8.53 -11.03 20.13
N GLN A 110 -8.48 -10.27 19.03
CA GLN A 110 -9.71 -9.65 18.48
C GLN A 110 -9.68 -9.46 16.96
N GLY A 111 -10.28 -10.37 16.19
CA GLY A 111 -10.48 -10.15 14.75
C GLY A 111 -11.51 -9.05 14.50
N SER A 112 -11.07 -7.86 14.07
CA SER A 112 -11.98 -6.76 13.72
C SER A 112 -12.32 -6.77 12.23
N PHE A 113 -11.43 -6.39 11.31
CA PHE A 113 -11.84 -6.18 9.91
C PHE A 113 -12.33 -7.43 9.14
N VAL A 114 -11.64 -8.58 9.13
CA VAL A 114 -12.11 -9.78 8.41
C VAL A 114 -13.38 -10.33 9.06
N ASN A 115 -13.46 -10.35 10.40
CA ASN A 115 -14.69 -10.78 11.07
C ASN A 115 -15.84 -9.79 10.87
N GLU A 116 -15.57 -8.48 10.93
CA GLU A 116 -16.54 -7.43 10.60
C GLU A 116 -17.04 -7.61 9.17
N LEU A 117 -16.14 -7.93 8.24
CA LEU A 117 -16.48 -8.18 6.85
C LEU A 117 -17.28 -9.47 6.71
N LEU A 118 -16.84 -10.60 7.29
CA LEU A 118 -17.56 -11.89 7.30
C LEU A 118 -18.94 -11.79 7.95
N ASN A 119 -19.11 -10.94 8.97
CA ASN A 119 -20.41 -10.68 9.59
C ASN A 119 -21.35 -9.85 8.69
N ARG A 120 -20.85 -9.27 7.60
CA ARG A 120 -21.59 -8.38 6.68
C ARG A 120 -21.72 -8.94 5.26
N ILE A 121 -20.75 -9.75 4.83
CA ILE A 121 -20.79 -10.47 3.55
C ILE A 121 -21.45 -11.82 3.85
N HIS A 122 -22.69 -11.98 3.42
CA HIS A 122 -23.51 -13.15 3.77
C HIS A 122 -23.07 -14.39 2.98
N GLU A 123 -23.72 -14.68 1.84
CA GLU A 123 -23.43 -15.83 0.98
C GLU A 123 -22.27 -15.55 0.00
N THR A 124 -21.36 -14.64 0.36
CA THR A 124 -20.21 -14.26 -0.48
C THR A 124 -18.95 -14.97 0.02
N ASP A 125 -18.32 -15.75 -0.84
CA ASP A 125 -17.05 -16.41 -0.52
C ASP A 125 -15.93 -15.38 -0.36
N LEU A 126 -15.06 -15.57 0.63
CA LEU A 126 -13.90 -14.71 0.88
C LEU A 126 -12.59 -15.42 0.53
N HIS A 127 -11.87 -14.92 -0.45
CA HIS A 127 -10.54 -15.38 -0.84
C HIS A 127 -9.47 -14.38 -0.37
N ILE A 128 -8.61 -14.85 0.54
CA ILE A 128 -7.47 -14.07 1.03
C ILE A 128 -6.22 -14.48 0.25
N VAL A 129 -5.63 -13.52 -0.47
CA VAL A 129 -4.44 -13.77 -1.30
C VAL A 129 -3.19 -13.25 -0.59
N ALA A 130 -2.24 -14.14 -0.35
CA ALA A 130 -0.95 -13.83 0.27
C ALA A 130 -0.13 -12.84 -0.55
N VAL A 131 -0.19 -11.55 -0.24
CA VAL A 131 0.61 -10.48 -0.86
C VAL A 131 1.86 -10.30 0.01
N GLN A 132 3.04 -10.58 -0.55
CA GLN A 132 4.29 -10.44 0.19
C GLN A 132 4.46 -8.98 0.63
N ARG A 133 4.70 -8.73 1.93
CA ARG A 133 5.06 -7.39 2.41
C ARG A 133 6.24 -6.87 1.58
N MET A 134 6.27 -5.56 1.30
CA MET A 134 7.49 -4.91 0.77
C MET A 134 8.75 -5.33 1.56
N ALA A 135 8.65 -5.54 2.88
CA ALA A 135 9.75 -6.03 3.71
C ALA A 135 10.35 -7.38 3.25
N HIS A 136 9.54 -8.30 2.69
CA HIS A 136 10.03 -9.59 2.17
C HIS A 136 10.71 -9.44 0.80
N HIS A 137 10.19 -8.57 -0.09
CA HIS A 137 10.89 -8.25 -1.35
C HIS A 137 12.18 -7.49 -1.08
N VAL A 138 12.19 -6.57 -0.12
CA VAL A 138 13.41 -5.88 0.32
C VAL A 138 14.45 -6.91 0.78
N THR A 139 14.11 -7.96 1.51
CA THR A 139 15.12 -8.98 1.88
C THR A 139 15.62 -9.87 0.72
N GLU A 140 14.89 -9.93 -0.40
CA GLU A 140 15.30 -10.71 -1.59
C GLU A 140 16.14 -9.88 -2.57
N THR A 141 15.92 -8.57 -2.62
CA THR A 141 16.61 -7.65 -3.54
C THR A 141 17.52 -6.64 -2.84
N HIS A 142 17.53 -6.59 -1.51
CA HIS A 142 18.33 -5.69 -0.70
C HIS A 142 18.97 -6.43 0.49
N GLU A 143 20.07 -5.87 0.96
CA GLU A 143 20.76 -6.28 2.18
C GLU A 143 19.87 -6.08 3.43
N ARG A 144 20.29 -6.67 4.55
CA ARG A 144 19.66 -6.42 5.85
C ARG A 144 19.71 -4.91 6.15
N GLY A 145 18.58 -4.37 6.62
CA GLY A 145 18.47 -2.96 6.95
C GLY A 145 19.51 -2.54 7.99
N ARG A 146 20.29 -1.51 7.67
CA ARG A 146 21.26 -0.88 8.57
C ARG A 146 20.70 0.44 9.10
N GLN A 147 20.90 0.70 10.39
CA GLN A 147 20.45 1.95 11.01
C GLN A 147 21.28 3.11 10.45
N VAL A 148 20.59 4.20 10.09
CA VAL A 148 21.19 5.43 9.56
C VAL A 148 20.50 6.66 10.11
N THR A 149 21.23 7.76 10.11
CA THR A 149 20.66 9.11 10.24
C THR A 149 20.49 9.72 8.85
N VAL A 150 19.53 10.62 8.70
CA VAL A 150 19.44 11.52 7.54
C VAL A 150 19.93 12.87 7.99
N ILE A 151 20.93 13.40 7.28
CA ILE A 151 21.54 14.70 7.54
C ILE A 151 21.39 15.62 6.33
N THR A 152 21.55 16.92 6.57
CA THR A 152 21.40 17.97 5.55
C THR A 152 22.34 19.13 5.80
N ASP A 153 22.76 19.78 4.72
CA ASP A 153 23.41 21.11 4.71
C ASP A 153 22.42 22.26 4.49
N GLY A 154 21.11 21.95 4.38
CA GLY A 154 20.05 22.90 4.06
C GLY A 154 19.59 22.89 2.60
N HIS A 155 20.30 22.20 1.70
CA HIS A 155 19.92 22.05 0.30
C HIS A 155 19.66 20.59 -0.07
N ASP A 156 20.56 19.69 0.29
CA ASP A 156 20.48 18.27 -0.03
C ASP A 156 20.33 17.41 1.22
N TYR A 157 19.91 16.16 1.03
CA TYR A 157 19.69 15.18 2.09
C TYR A 157 20.42 13.90 1.76
N TRP A 158 21.15 13.36 2.73
CA TRP A 158 21.86 12.10 2.55
C TRP A 158 21.87 11.25 3.82
N ILE A 159 22.07 9.96 3.63
CA ILE A 159 22.20 9.02 4.75
C ILE A 159 23.62 9.09 5.34
N SER A 160 23.72 9.00 6.67
CA SER A 160 24.99 8.90 7.39
C SER A 160 24.98 7.73 8.38
N ASN A 161 26.17 7.16 8.60
CA ASN A 161 26.39 5.95 9.41
C ASN A 161 27.10 6.26 10.73
N GLY A 162 27.52 7.50 10.93
CA GLY A 162 28.29 7.95 12.09
C GLY A 162 27.66 9.16 12.76
N GLU A 163 28.33 9.67 13.80
CA GLU A 163 27.96 10.93 14.42
C GLU A 163 28.14 12.08 13.39
N PRO A 164 27.13 12.93 13.18
CA PRO A 164 27.26 14.09 12.29
C PRO A 164 28.32 15.06 12.81
N GLU A 165 29.20 15.53 11.93
CA GLU A 165 30.24 16.53 12.26
C GLU A 165 29.83 17.89 11.70
N GLY A 166 28.82 18.50 12.32
CA GLY A 166 28.37 19.85 12.00
C GLY A 166 27.14 19.92 11.09
N GLU A 167 26.67 18.81 10.54
CA GLU A 167 25.41 18.75 9.79
C GLU A 167 24.18 18.55 10.69
N ALA A 168 23.03 19.06 10.26
CA ALA A 168 21.79 18.92 11.01
C ALA A 168 21.17 17.54 10.76
N VAL A 169 20.85 16.82 11.83
CA VAL A 169 20.07 15.57 11.76
C VAL A 169 18.59 15.88 11.64
N VAL A 170 17.95 15.33 10.62
CA VAL A 170 16.53 15.56 10.33
C VAL A 170 15.65 14.32 10.48
N ALA A 171 16.23 13.11 10.42
CA ALA A 171 15.51 11.87 10.69
C ALA A 171 16.45 10.71 11.06
N GLU A 172 15.87 9.67 11.66
CA GLU A 172 16.51 8.36 11.83
C GLU A 172 15.71 7.30 11.06
N GLY A 173 16.41 6.31 10.51
CA GLY A 173 15.78 5.28 9.70
C GLY A 173 16.59 3.99 9.54
N LEU A 174 16.00 3.06 8.81
CA LEU A 174 16.65 1.83 8.35
C LEU A 174 16.89 1.92 6.85
N PHE A 175 18.14 1.87 6.43
CA PHE A 175 18.52 1.81 5.02
C PHE A 175 18.74 0.37 4.58
N PHE A 176 18.08 -0.02 3.50
CA PHE A 176 18.20 -1.31 2.85
C PHE A 176 18.89 -1.08 1.51
N LYS A 177 20.16 -1.51 1.40
CA LYS A 177 20.97 -1.35 0.20
C LYS A 177 20.61 -2.41 -0.84
N GLU A 178 20.43 -2.05 -2.10
CA GLU A 178 20.18 -3.02 -3.17
C GLU A 178 21.30 -4.07 -3.27
N LEU A 179 20.92 -5.32 -3.48
CA LEU A 179 21.84 -6.40 -3.84
C LEU A 179 22.31 -6.12 -5.27
N ASN A 180 23.62 -6.24 -5.52
CA ASN A 180 24.29 -5.96 -6.81
C ASN A 180 24.67 -4.49 -7.09
N THR A 181 24.85 -3.67 -6.05
CA THR A 181 25.50 -2.35 -6.17
C THR A 181 26.58 -2.17 -5.12
N ASP A 182 27.68 -1.50 -5.48
CA ASP A 182 28.71 -1.07 -4.52
C ASP A 182 28.34 0.26 -3.85
N PHE A 183 27.46 1.04 -4.47
CA PHE A 183 26.99 2.34 -3.98
C PHE A 183 25.89 2.20 -2.92
N ASP A 184 25.74 3.21 -2.07
CA ASP A 184 24.60 3.37 -1.16
C ASP A 184 23.32 3.72 -1.93
N THR A 185 22.84 2.80 -2.76
CA THR A 185 21.58 2.89 -3.50
C THR A 185 20.61 1.86 -2.95
N GLY A 186 19.37 2.27 -2.72
CA GLY A 186 18.33 1.39 -2.22
C GLY A 186 17.18 2.14 -1.57
N LEU A 187 16.62 1.57 -0.50
CA LEU A 187 15.43 2.09 0.16
C LEU A 187 15.72 2.50 1.59
N LEU A 188 15.34 3.72 1.96
CA LEU A 188 15.38 4.23 3.32
C LEU A 188 13.99 4.20 3.92
N LYS A 189 13.81 3.49 5.03
CA LYS A 189 12.58 3.51 5.83
C LYS A 189 12.74 4.47 6.99
N ILE A 190 11.96 5.54 7.02
CA ILE A 190 11.87 6.49 8.15
C ILE A 190 10.53 6.37 8.85
N LYS A 191 10.49 6.70 10.15
CA LYS A 191 9.25 6.81 10.91
C LYS A 191 8.75 8.25 10.83
N THR A 192 7.47 8.43 10.52
CA THR A 192 6.75 9.71 10.60
C THR A 192 5.71 9.64 11.72
N ASN A 193 5.03 10.76 12.04
CA ASN A 193 4.12 10.82 13.18
C ASN A 193 2.98 9.78 13.14
N ASN A 194 2.53 9.40 11.95
CA ASN A 194 1.40 8.48 11.76
C ASN A 194 1.74 7.13 11.11
N ASP A 195 2.93 6.94 10.51
CA ASP A 195 3.31 5.66 9.87
C ASP A 195 4.83 5.58 9.58
N PHE A 196 5.22 4.72 8.64
CA PHE A 196 6.54 4.64 8.06
C PHE A 196 6.51 5.01 6.58
N LYS A 197 7.45 5.85 6.14
CA LYS A 197 7.67 6.17 4.72
C LYS A 197 8.92 5.47 4.21
N TYR A 198 8.89 5.05 2.94
CA TYR A 198 10.05 4.53 2.22
C TYR A 198 10.49 5.55 1.18
N LEU A 199 11.76 5.94 1.24
CA LEU A 199 12.40 6.89 0.34
C LEU A 199 13.45 6.19 -0.49
N LYS A 200 13.61 6.62 -1.73
CA LYS A 200 14.68 6.12 -2.57
C LYS A 200 15.98 6.82 -2.20
N VAL A 201 17.04 6.02 -2.02
CA VAL A 201 18.40 6.51 -1.88
C VAL A 201 19.17 6.18 -3.14
N SER A 202 19.90 7.15 -3.68
CA SER A 202 20.79 6.96 -4.83
C SER A 202 22.16 7.51 -4.50
N GLN A 203 23.16 6.62 -4.43
CA GLN A 203 24.54 6.98 -4.07
C GLN A 203 24.62 7.81 -2.78
N GLY A 204 23.87 7.42 -1.75
CA GLY A 204 23.81 8.08 -0.45
C GLY A 204 22.79 9.22 -0.35
N ASN A 205 22.37 9.83 -1.46
CA ASN A 205 21.41 10.93 -1.47
C ASN A 205 19.98 10.42 -1.31
N VAL A 206 19.22 11.04 -0.41
CA VAL A 206 17.81 10.74 -0.17
C VAL A 206 16.94 11.61 -1.08
N LEU A 207 16.22 10.98 -1.99
CA LEU A 207 15.39 11.67 -2.96
C LEU A 207 14.03 12.07 -2.36
N ASP A 208 13.55 13.26 -2.72
CA ASP A 208 12.24 13.82 -2.32
C ASP A 208 12.01 13.90 -0.79
N PHE A 209 13.08 14.00 0.02
CA PHE A 209 12.98 14.00 1.48
C PHE A 209 12.06 15.09 2.03
N ILE A 210 12.22 16.34 1.57
CA ILE A 210 11.39 17.48 1.97
C ILE A 210 9.90 17.19 1.78
N ARG A 211 9.50 16.80 0.56
CA ARG A 211 8.11 16.47 0.23
C ARG A 211 7.57 15.33 1.09
N ALA A 212 8.42 14.38 1.47
CA ALA A 212 8.03 13.28 2.32
C ALA A 212 7.83 13.70 3.79
N THR A 213 8.42 14.80 4.25
CA THR A 213 8.36 15.27 5.65
C THR A 213 7.58 16.57 5.87
N GLU A 214 7.30 17.35 4.81
CA GLU A 214 6.57 18.64 4.91
C GLU A 214 5.09 18.50 5.29
N ASN A 215 4.46 17.36 4.97
CA ASN A 215 3.09 17.02 5.38
C ASN A 215 2.87 16.92 6.92
N ASP A 216 3.94 17.08 7.72
CA ASP A 216 3.84 17.10 9.20
C ASP A 216 3.95 18.53 9.80
N TYR A 217 4.40 19.55 9.04
CA TYR A 217 4.64 20.90 9.57
C TYR A 217 3.45 21.87 9.43
N ASP A 218 2.54 21.66 8.47
CA ASP A 218 1.40 22.56 8.23
C ASP A 218 0.18 22.26 9.11
N SER A 219 0.26 21.23 9.97
CA SER A 219 -0.76 20.91 10.98
C SER A 219 -0.68 21.78 12.26
N LYS A 220 0.20 22.79 12.30
CA LYS A 220 0.47 23.64 13.47
C LYS A 220 0.26 25.14 13.28
N ARG A 221 -0.52 25.59 12.29
CA ARG A 221 -0.96 26.99 12.21
C ARG A 221 -2.46 27.15 12.10
#